data_AF-A0AA87Y0U0-F1
#
_entry.id   AF-A0AA87Y0U0-F1
#
_cell.length_a   1.000
_cell.length_b   1.000
_cell.length_c   1.000
_cell.angle_alpha   90.00
_cell.angle_beta   90.00
_cell.angle_gamma   90.00
#
_symmetry.space_group_name_H-M   'P 1'
#
loop_
_entity.id
_entity.type
_entity.pdbx_description
1 polymer ?
#
loop_
_entity_poly.entity_id
_entity_poly.type
_entity_poly.pdbx_seq_one_letter_code
_entity_poly.pdbx_strand_id
1 'polypeptide(L)'
;MPTRQTITAGMALARHAGSVPAGLLGLSGATLAILLAGCATLTESTEQYVMVQTVLDHQQVAGIGCVLTNDAGRWFVTSPGRVRIRKSTRPLEVDCRLNDVYAVDQIGPKQNSSRWGNILLTAGTGQFVDRQTGAGFDYPATLTVLLKRVAPPPAPAPAAPAPAPAPPPPPPPIPQPPGGSAIY
;
A
#
# COMPACT_ATOMS: atom_id res chain seq x y z
N MET A 1 52.37 -21.90 -54.47
CA MET A 1 52.67 -21.17 -55.72
C MET A 1 51.75 -21.69 -56.82
N PRO A 2 51.43 -20.90 -57.85
CA PRO A 2 51.40 -19.43 -57.93
C PRO A 2 50.00 -18.96 -57.40
N THR A 3 49.32 -17.87 -57.77
CA THR A 3 49.64 -16.64 -58.54
C THR A 3 48.91 -15.44 -57.89
N ARG A 4 49.34 -14.20 -58.16
CA ARG A 4 48.51 -12.99 -58.01
C ARG A 4 47.79 -12.68 -59.31
N GLN A 5 46.58 -12.11 -59.26
CA GLN A 5 46.24 -10.97 -60.13
C GLN A 5 45.45 -9.92 -59.35
N THR A 6 45.83 -8.66 -59.58
CA THR A 6 45.24 -7.45 -59.01
C THR A 6 44.48 -6.75 -60.14
N ILE A 7 43.21 -6.41 -59.96
CA ILE A 7 42.46 -5.62 -60.94
C ILE A 7 42.00 -4.32 -60.29
N THR A 8 42.46 -3.23 -60.87
CA THR A 8 42.15 -1.86 -60.49
C THR A 8 41.01 -1.33 -61.36
N ALA A 9 39.89 -0.97 -60.73
CA ALA A 9 38.86 -0.10 -61.30
C ALA A 9 38.10 0.52 -60.12
N GLY A 10 37.78 1.81 -60.07
CA GLY A 10 37.78 2.81 -61.13
C GLY A 10 36.62 3.76 -60.82
N MET A 11 36.84 4.67 -59.87
CA MET A 11 35.77 5.47 -59.25
C MET A 11 35.25 6.54 -60.24
N ALA A 12 34.23 6.18 -61.02
CA ALA A 12 33.57 7.11 -61.93
C ALA A 12 32.42 7.85 -61.21
N LEU A 13 32.69 9.08 -60.72
CA LEU A 13 31.62 10.00 -60.34
C LEU A 13 30.89 10.48 -61.62
N ALA A 14 29.79 9.81 -61.96
CA ALA A 14 28.84 10.32 -62.95
C ALA A 14 28.12 11.56 -62.38
N ARG A 15 28.61 12.75 -62.73
CA ARG A 15 27.93 14.02 -62.44
C ARG A 15 26.68 14.15 -63.30
N HIS A 16 25.52 13.79 -62.77
CA HIS A 16 24.25 14.06 -63.44
C HIS A 16 23.75 15.46 -63.11
N ALA A 17 24.04 16.40 -64.02
CA ALA A 17 23.41 17.72 -64.07
C ALA A 17 21.97 17.58 -64.59
N GLY A 18 21.06 17.12 -63.72
CA GLY A 18 19.62 17.11 -63.97
C GLY A 18 18.98 18.38 -63.42
N SER A 19 18.49 19.27 -64.29
CA SER A 19 17.68 20.42 -63.90
C SER A 19 16.35 19.94 -63.31
N VAL A 20 16.16 20.12 -62.00
CA VAL A 20 14.92 19.72 -61.32
C VAL A 20 13.79 20.69 -61.68
N PRO A 21 12.67 20.23 -62.29
CA PRO A 21 11.53 21.11 -62.55
C PRO A 21 10.85 21.49 -61.23
N ALA A 22 10.56 22.78 -61.05
CA ALA A 22 9.99 23.36 -59.83
C ALA A 22 8.49 23.05 -59.61
N GLY A 23 8.03 21.85 -59.97
CA GLY A 23 6.62 21.42 -59.91
C GLY A 23 6.33 20.22 -58.99
N LEU A 24 7.35 19.59 -58.39
CA LEU A 24 7.22 18.37 -57.58
C LEU A 24 7.43 18.59 -56.07
N LEU A 25 6.95 19.73 -55.57
CA LEU A 25 6.94 20.10 -54.14
C LEU A 25 5.64 19.67 -53.42
N GLY A 26 4.91 18.68 -53.97
CA GLY A 26 3.58 18.27 -53.48
C GLY A 26 3.50 16.92 -52.76
N LEU A 27 4.56 16.10 -52.73
CA LEU A 27 4.47 14.68 -52.34
C LEU A 27 5.34 14.25 -51.14
N SER A 28 6.15 15.16 -50.56
CA SER A 28 7.00 14.84 -49.40
C SER A 28 6.30 14.86 -48.04
N GLY A 29 5.02 15.27 -47.97
CA GLY A 29 4.27 15.32 -46.71
C GLY A 29 3.63 13.99 -46.29
N ALA A 30 3.40 13.06 -47.21
CA ALA A 30 2.56 11.87 -46.96
C ALA A 30 3.30 10.72 -46.24
N THR A 31 4.63 10.67 -46.29
CA THR A 31 5.40 9.51 -45.81
C THR A 31 5.60 9.47 -44.30
N LEU A 32 5.41 10.61 -43.60
CA LEU A 32 5.61 10.70 -42.14
C LEU A 32 4.39 10.25 -41.32
N ALA A 33 3.20 10.17 -41.92
CA ALA A 33 1.95 9.88 -41.21
C ALA A 33 1.75 8.39 -40.84
N ILE A 34 2.48 7.47 -41.49
CA ILE A 34 2.18 6.02 -41.42
C ILE A 34 2.83 5.33 -40.20
N LEU A 35 3.78 5.99 -39.52
CA LEU A 35 4.48 5.44 -38.34
C LEU A 35 3.74 5.66 -37.00
N LEU A 36 2.59 6.34 -36.98
CA LEU A 36 1.79 6.57 -35.77
C LEU A 36 0.73 5.49 -35.50
N ALA A 37 0.76 4.37 -36.23
CA ALA A 37 -0.08 3.19 -35.97
C ALA A 37 0.34 2.39 -34.72
N GLY A 38 0.69 3.09 -33.63
CA GLY A 38 0.83 2.47 -32.31
C GLY A 38 -0.54 2.25 -31.71
N CYS A 39 -0.92 1.00 -31.44
CA CYS A 39 -2.10 0.64 -30.66
C CYS A 39 -1.92 1.00 -29.18
N ALA A 40 -1.82 2.30 -28.88
CA ALA A 40 -1.82 2.83 -27.53
C ALA A 40 -3.24 2.74 -26.97
N THR A 41 -3.54 1.67 -26.24
CA THR A 41 -4.79 1.52 -25.49
C THR A 41 -4.81 2.54 -24.35
N LEU A 42 -5.23 3.77 -24.66
CA LEU A 42 -5.19 4.98 -23.82
C LEU A 42 -6.19 4.98 -22.63
N THR A 43 -6.75 3.81 -22.29
CA THR A 43 -7.62 3.64 -21.14
C THR A 43 -6.80 3.14 -19.94
N GLU A 44 -6.34 4.07 -19.09
CA GLU A 44 -5.73 3.71 -17.80
C GLU A 44 -6.73 2.87 -16.99
N SER A 45 -6.29 1.73 -16.44
CA SER A 45 -7.20 0.91 -15.65
C SER A 45 -7.44 1.57 -14.29
N THR A 46 -8.71 1.79 -13.95
CA THR A 46 -9.12 2.19 -12.61
C THR A 46 -9.01 1.03 -11.60
N GLU A 47 -8.83 -0.21 -12.06
CA GLU A 47 -8.58 -1.38 -11.21
C GLU A 47 -7.09 -1.67 -11.07
N GLN A 48 -6.67 -2.20 -9.92
CA GLN A 48 -5.31 -2.70 -9.68
C GLN A 48 -5.34 -4.00 -8.86
N TYR A 49 -4.32 -4.84 -9.00
CA TYR A 49 -4.11 -5.99 -8.12
C TYR A 49 -3.18 -5.61 -6.99
N VAL A 50 -3.57 -5.96 -5.76
CA VAL A 50 -2.78 -5.72 -4.55
C VAL A 50 -2.56 -7.05 -3.83
N MET A 51 -1.31 -7.32 -3.46
CA MET A 51 -0.93 -8.43 -2.58
C MET A 51 -1.06 -7.99 -1.12
N VAL A 52 -1.73 -8.79 -0.29
CA VAL A 52 -1.82 -8.56 1.16
C VAL A 52 -1.03 -9.66 1.87
N GLN A 53 -0.12 -9.26 2.73
CA GLN A 53 0.68 -10.13 3.59
C GLN A 53 0.55 -9.62 5.03
N THR A 54 0.39 -10.52 5.99
CA THR A 54 0.34 -10.16 7.41
C THR A 54 1.58 -10.64 8.14
N VAL A 55 2.06 -9.85 9.10
CA VAL A 55 3.26 -10.14 9.90
C VAL A 55 2.93 -9.93 11.37
N LEU A 56 3.28 -10.90 12.20
CA LEU A 56 3.18 -10.84 13.66
C LEU A 56 4.56 -11.19 14.23
N ASP A 57 5.05 -10.42 15.20
CA ASP A 57 6.32 -10.69 15.90
C ASP A 57 7.51 -10.96 14.95
N HIS A 58 7.57 -10.22 13.82
CA HIS A 58 8.54 -10.36 12.72
C HIS A 58 8.45 -11.65 11.89
N GLN A 59 7.37 -12.42 12.00
CA GLN A 59 7.10 -13.62 11.19
C GLN A 59 5.84 -13.44 10.35
N GLN A 60 5.86 -13.94 9.11
CA GLN A 60 4.68 -13.91 8.24
C GLN A 60 3.63 -14.90 8.77
N VAL A 61 2.37 -14.47 8.82
CA VAL A 61 1.24 -15.30 9.23
C VAL A 61 0.29 -15.49 8.04
N ALA A 62 -0.37 -16.64 8.00
CA ALA A 62 -1.35 -16.99 6.97
C ALA A 62 -2.72 -17.27 7.59
N GLY A 63 -3.77 -17.23 6.78
CA GLY A 63 -5.15 -17.48 7.22
C GLY A 63 -5.86 -16.27 7.84
N ILE A 64 -5.22 -15.10 7.92
CA ILE A 64 -5.86 -13.90 8.45
C ILE A 64 -6.81 -13.32 7.40
N GLY A 65 -8.09 -13.17 7.77
CA GLY A 65 -9.09 -12.50 6.95
C GLY A 65 -8.93 -10.99 7.04
N CYS A 66 -8.86 -10.32 5.88
CA CYS A 66 -8.68 -8.88 5.75
C CYS A 66 -9.83 -8.27 4.92
N VAL A 67 -10.36 -7.15 5.40
CA VAL A 67 -11.33 -6.30 4.73
C VAL A 67 -10.62 -5.03 4.27
N LEU A 68 -10.59 -4.82 2.96
CA LEU A 68 -10.03 -3.63 2.33
C LEU A 68 -11.20 -2.72 1.94
N THR A 69 -11.24 -1.48 2.41
CA THR A 69 -12.32 -0.53 2.10
C THR A 69 -11.77 0.79 1.61
N ASN A 70 -12.38 1.34 0.56
CA ASN A 70 -12.30 2.77 0.23
C ASN A 70 -13.70 3.23 -0.22
N ASP A 71 -13.80 4.41 -0.80
CA ASP A 71 -15.07 4.97 -1.28
C ASP A 71 -15.58 4.38 -2.60
N ALA A 72 -14.74 3.65 -3.33
CA ALA A 72 -15.13 2.93 -4.54
C ALA A 72 -15.60 1.49 -4.26
N GLY A 73 -15.37 0.95 -3.06
CA GLY A 73 -15.87 -0.36 -2.68
C GLY A 73 -15.23 -0.98 -1.44
N ARG A 74 -15.64 -2.23 -1.19
CA ARG A 74 -15.10 -3.10 -0.14
C ARG A 74 -14.75 -4.46 -0.74
N TRP A 75 -13.58 -4.97 -0.38
CA TRP A 75 -13.03 -6.23 -0.86
C TRP A 75 -12.57 -7.09 0.31
N PHE A 76 -12.62 -8.40 0.12
CA PHE A 76 -12.24 -9.39 1.13
C PHE A 76 -11.10 -10.26 0.59
N VAL A 77 -10.09 -10.52 1.42
CA VAL A 77 -8.95 -11.38 1.06
C VAL A 77 -8.44 -12.11 2.29
N THR A 78 -8.05 -13.37 2.13
CA THR A 78 -7.30 -14.10 3.17
C THR A 78 -5.81 -13.96 2.86
N SER A 79 -5.01 -13.51 3.82
CA SER A 79 -3.56 -13.35 3.64
C SER A 79 -2.80 -14.68 3.82
N PRO A 80 -1.66 -14.89 3.14
CA PRO A 80 -1.17 -14.10 2.01
C PRO A 80 -2.04 -14.29 0.77
N GLY A 81 -2.44 -13.20 0.10
CA GLY A 81 -3.39 -13.29 -1.02
C GLY A 81 -3.42 -12.05 -1.89
N ARG A 82 -3.81 -12.21 -3.17
CA ARG A 82 -4.01 -11.10 -4.11
C ARG A 82 -5.50 -10.83 -4.31
N VAL A 83 -5.87 -9.56 -4.31
CA VAL A 83 -7.23 -9.10 -4.60
C VAL A 83 -7.19 -7.95 -5.61
N ARG A 84 -8.21 -7.89 -6.47
CA ARG A 84 -8.40 -6.81 -7.43
C ARG A 84 -9.27 -5.73 -6.79
N ILE A 85 -8.78 -4.50 -6.72
CA ILE A 85 -9.45 -3.37 -6.07
C ILE A 85 -9.49 -2.14 -6.98
N ARG A 86 -10.56 -1.35 -6.84
CA ARG A 86 -10.70 -0.07 -7.52
C ARG A 86 -9.79 0.96 -6.84
N LYS A 87 -8.96 1.63 -7.64
CA LYS A 87 -8.15 2.78 -7.25
C LYS A 87 -9.05 3.91 -6.73
N SER A 88 -8.52 4.74 -5.83
CA SER A 88 -9.17 5.97 -5.40
C SER A 88 -8.14 7.03 -5.01
N THR A 89 -8.60 8.27 -4.92
CA THR A 89 -7.90 9.40 -4.33
C THR A 89 -7.93 9.39 -2.79
N ARG A 90 -8.80 8.57 -2.18
CA ARG A 90 -8.91 8.39 -0.73
C ARG A 90 -8.01 7.25 -0.19
N PRO A 91 -7.66 7.25 1.11
CA PRO A 91 -6.96 6.14 1.74
C PRO A 91 -7.68 4.80 1.58
N LEU A 92 -6.91 3.72 1.52
CA LEU A 92 -7.40 2.36 1.64
C LEU A 92 -7.34 1.94 3.10
N GLU A 93 -8.51 1.75 3.72
CA GLU A 93 -8.62 1.18 5.05
C GLU A 93 -8.41 -0.34 4.98
N VAL A 94 -7.63 -0.88 5.91
CA VAL A 94 -7.34 -2.32 5.99
C VAL A 94 -7.62 -2.79 7.42
N ASP A 95 -8.67 -3.60 7.60
CA ASP A 95 -8.99 -4.27 8.87
C ASP A 95 -8.76 -5.79 8.70
N CYS A 96 -7.72 -6.31 9.35
CA CYS A 96 -7.35 -7.72 9.32
C CYS A 96 -7.59 -8.35 10.71
N ARG A 97 -8.28 -9.49 10.79
CA ARG A 97 -8.57 -10.18 12.05
C ARG A 97 -8.51 -11.71 11.93
N LEU A 98 -8.05 -12.36 13.00
CA LEU A 98 -8.23 -13.79 13.26
C LEU A 98 -8.09 -14.03 14.76
N ASN A 99 -9.12 -14.57 15.42
CA ASN A 99 -9.11 -14.82 16.88
C ASN A 99 -8.63 -13.57 17.65
N ASP A 100 -7.60 -13.72 18.49
CA ASP A 100 -7.00 -12.65 19.29
C ASP A 100 -5.95 -11.79 18.55
N VAL A 101 -5.76 -11.96 17.24
CA VAL A 101 -4.87 -11.08 16.44
C VAL A 101 -5.66 -10.16 15.52
N TYR A 102 -5.24 -8.89 15.49
CA TYR A 102 -5.89 -7.85 14.69
C TYR A 102 -4.89 -6.82 14.16
N ALA A 103 -5.24 -6.15 13.08
CA ALA A 103 -4.60 -4.93 12.60
C ALA A 103 -5.65 -4.03 11.96
N VAL A 104 -5.54 -2.72 12.21
CA VAL A 104 -6.28 -1.68 11.50
C VAL A 104 -5.27 -0.64 11.04
N ASP A 105 -5.25 -0.36 9.74
CA ASP A 105 -4.32 0.59 9.11
C ASP A 105 -5.02 1.38 7.99
N GLN A 106 -4.48 2.55 7.64
CA GLN A 106 -4.95 3.39 6.54
C GLN A 106 -3.81 3.73 5.58
N ILE A 107 -3.90 3.18 4.38
CA ILE A 107 -2.82 3.25 3.40
C ILE A 107 -3.15 4.31 2.35
N GLY A 108 -2.45 5.44 2.41
CA GLY A 108 -2.63 6.56 1.48
C GLY A 108 -2.26 6.17 0.03
N PRO A 109 -3.04 6.61 -0.97
CA PRO A 109 -2.71 6.39 -2.37
C PRO A 109 -1.53 7.26 -2.81
N LYS A 110 -0.74 6.76 -3.77
CA LYS A 110 0.42 7.45 -4.35
C LYS A 110 0.12 7.90 -5.78
N GLN A 111 0.45 9.15 -6.09
CA GLN A 111 0.41 9.70 -7.44
C GLN A 111 1.42 8.99 -8.34
N ASN A 112 0.97 8.43 -9.48
CA ASN A 112 1.88 7.83 -10.44
C ASN A 112 2.28 8.81 -11.55
N SER A 113 3.31 9.62 -11.28
CA SER A 113 3.82 10.64 -12.20
C SER A 113 4.26 10.10 -13.56
N SER A 114 4.74 8.84 -13.62
CA SER A 114 5.16 8.22 -14.88
C SER A 114 4.01 7.94 -15.84
N ARG A 115 2.76 7.87 -15.37
CA ARG A 115 1.58 7.64 -16.22
C ARG A 115 0.89 8.93 -16.66
N TRP A 116 1.06 10.01 -15.89
CA TRP A 116 0.60 11.36 -16.24
C TRP A 116 1.19 11.91 -17.55
N GLY A 117 2.38 11.44 -17.97
CA GLY A 117 2.99 11.84 -19.24
C GLY A 117 2.15 11.49 -20.48
N ASN A 118 1.40 10.38 -20.46
CA ASN A 118 0.54 9.98 -21.57
C ASN A 118 -0.80 10.73 -21.57
N ILE A 119 -1.26 11.18 -20.40
CA ILE A 119 -2.48 12.00 -20.24
C ILE A 119 -2.27 13.44 -20.74
N LEU A 120 -1.02 13.93 -20.76
CA LEU A 120 -0.69 15.21 -21.40
C LEU A 120 -0.85 15.15 -22.94
N LEU A 121 -0.75 13.98 -23.57
CA LEU A 121 -0.98 13.83 -25.02
C LEU A 121 -2.46 13.93 -25.42
N THR A 122 -3.42 13.72 -24.52
CA THR A 122 -4.87 13.76 -24.82
C THR A 122 -5.49 15.15 -24.66
N ALA A 123 -4.72 16.20 -25.00
CA ALA A 123 -5.16 17.59 -25.05
C ALA A 123 -5.84 18.10 -23.75
N GLY A 124 -5.23 17.80 -22.60
CA GLY A 124 -5.62 18.39 -21.30
C GLY A 124 -6.93 17.87 -20.68
N THR A 125 -7.71 17.05 -21.39
CA THR A 125 -9.00 16.54 -20.90
C THR A 125 -8.85 15.49 -19.79
N GLY A 126 -7.86 14.59 -19.87
CA GLY A 126 -7.66 13.53 -18.86
C GLY A 126 -7.37 14.07 -17.45
N GLN A 127 -6.70 15.23 -17.33
CA GLN A 127 -6.41 15.89 -16.03
C GLN A 127 -7.65 16.08 -15.14
N PHE A 128 -8.83 16.28 -15.73
CA PHE A 128 -10.08 16.47 -15.00
C PHE A 128 -10.77 15.12 -14.69
N VAL A 129 -10.76 14.19 -15.63
CA VAL A 129 -11.41 12.88 -15.50
C VAL A 129 -10.65 11.95 -14.54
N ASP A 130 -9.32 11.94 -14.58
CA ASP A 130 -8.47 11.06 -13.75
C ASP A 130 -8.55 11.39 -12.26
N ARG A 131 -8.87 12.66 -11.92
CA ARG A 131 -9.15 13.07 -10.53
C ARG A 131 -10.51 12.60 -10.03
N GLN A 132 -11.49 12.41 -10.91
CA GLN A 132 -12.80 11.89 -10.54
C GLN A 132 -12.85 10.35 -10.52
N THR A 133 -12.07 9.68 -11.36
CA THR A 133 -12.05 8.21 -11.47
C THR A 133 -11.00 7.53 -10.59
N GLY A 134 -10.03 8.28 -10.06
CA GLY A 134 -8.91 7.74 -9.28
C GLY A 134 -7.84 7.05 -10.13
N ALA A 135 -7.94 7.06 -11.46
CA ALA A 135 -7.07 6.31 -12.37
C ALA A 135 -5.57 6.61 -12.20
N GLY A 136 -5.22 7.88 -11.95
CA GLY A 136 -3.85 8.37 -11.77
C GLY A 136 -3.21 8.07 -10.40
N PHE A 137 -3.92 7.38 -9.50
CA PHE A 137 -3.46 7.02 -8.17
C PHE A 137 -3.32 5.49 -8.04
N ASP A 138 -2.19 5.02 -7.52
CA ASP A 138 -1.97 3.61 -7.18
C ASP A 138 -1.89 3.42 -5.65
N TYR A 139 -2.29 2.25 -5.15
CA TYR A 139 -1.92 1.81 -3.80
C TYR A 139 -0.60 1.02 -3.88
N PRO A 140 0.11 0.79 -2.76
CA PRO A 140 1.28 -0.10 -2.79
C PRO A 140 0.89 -1.49 -3.30
N ALA A 141 1.63 -2.01 -4.29
CA ALA A 141 1.33 -3.32 -4.90
C ALA A 141 1.44 -4.49 -3.90
N THR A 142 2.10 -4.28 -2.75
CA THR A 142 2.13 -5.19 -1.61
C THR A 142 1.87 -4.42 -0.33
N LEU A 143 0.84 -4.80 0.41
CA LEU A 143 0.52 -4.31 1.75
C LEU A 143 1.13 -5.30 2.75
N THR A 144 2.06 -4.82 3.58
CA THR A 144 2.60 -5.59 4.71
C THR A 144 1.91 -5.10 5.97
N VAL A 145 0.95 -5.86 6.46
CA VAL A 145 0.09 -5.48 7.57
C VAL A 145 0.65 -6.03 8.87
N LEU A 146 1.00 -5.14 9.81
CA LEU A 146 1.56 -5.51 11.11
C LEU A 146 0.44 -5.84 12.12
N LEU A 147 0.34 -7.11 12.47
CA LEU A 147 -0.63 -7.63 13.44
C LEU A 147 -0.23 -7.29 14.87
N LYS A 148 -1.24 -7.14 15.72
CA LYS A 148 -1.14 -6.99 17.18
C LYS A 148 -1.98 -8.08 17.83
N ARG A 149 -1.55 -8.57 18.99
CA ARG A 149 -2.38 -9.43 19.86
C ARG A 149 -3.27 -8.55 20.73
N VAL A 150 -4.51 -8.96 20.96
CA VAL A 150 -5.32 -8.46 22.08
C VAL A 150 -4.60 -8.87 23.36
N ALA A 151 -4.29 -7.90 24.23
CA ALA A 151 -3.68 -8.20 25.51
C ALA A 151 -4.65 -9.02 26.36
N PRO A 152 -4.21 -10.12 27.03
CA PRO A 152 -5.02 -10.78 28.03
C PRO A 152 -5.49 -9.77 29.08
N PRO A 153 -6.70 -9.91 29.65
CA PRO A 153 -7.11 -9.09 30.78
C PRO A 153 -6.03 -9.12 31.86
N PRO A 154 -5.70 -7.98 32.50
CA PRO A 154 -4.74 -7.99 33.59
C PRO A 154 -5.23 -8.98 34.65
N ALA A 155 -4.34 -9.88 35.07
CA ALA A 155 -4.65 -10.84 36.12
C ALA A 155 -5.19 -10.06 37.34
N PRO A 156 -6.25 -10.56 38.01
CA PRO A 156 -6.77 -9.89 39.20
C PRO A 156 -5.62 -9.70 40.17
N ALA A 157 -5.40 -8.45 40.59
CA ALA A 157 -4.33 -8.14 41.53
C ALA A 157 -4.44 -9.07 42.75
N PRO A 158 -3.32 -9.57 43.30
CA PRO A 158 -3.36 -10.37 44.51
C PRO A 158 -4.22 -9.64 45.54
N ALA A 159 -5.30 -10.29 45.99
CA ALA A 159 -6.20 -9.69 46.96
C ALA A 159 -5.34 -9.20 48.12
N ALA A 160 -5.44 -7.89 48.43
CA ALA A 160 -4.66 -7.31 49.51
C ALA A 160 -4.86 -8.17 50.77
N PRO A 161 -3.79 -8.47 51.54
CA PRO A 161 -3.93 -9.28 52.74
C PRO A 161 -5.09 -8.75 53.56
N ALA A 162 -6.04 -9.63 53.90
CA ALA A 162 -7.22 -9.21 54.66
C ALA A 162 -6.74 -8.43 55.90
N PRO A 163 -7.37 -7.28 56.21
CA PRO A 163 -6.93 -6.47 57.34
C PRO A 163 -6.86 -7.35 58.58
N ALA A 164 -5.72 -7.32 59.26
CA ALA A 164 -5.47 -8.17 60.42
C ALA A 164 -6.65 -8.04 61.40
N PRO A 165 -7.14 -9.15 61.99
CA PRO A 165 -8.27 -9.09 62.91
C PRO A 165 -7.95 -8.07 64.00
N ALA A 166 -8.91 -7.18 64.25
CA ALA A 166 -8.75 -6.12 65.24
C ALA A 166 -8.31 -6.75 66.59
N PRO A 167 -7.37 -6.11 67.31
CA PRO A 167 -6.93 -6.64 68.60
C PRO A 167 -8.15 -6.84 69.51
N PRO A 168 -8.20 -7.94 70.29
CA PRO A 168 -9.32 -8.21 71.17
C PRO A 168 -9.54 -7.03 72.12
N PRO A 169 -10.80 -6.70 72.48
CA PRO A 169 -11.08 -5.62 73.40
C PRO A 169 -10.34 -5.84 74.73
N PRO A 170 -9.87 -4.77 75.39
CA PRO A 170 -9.16 -4.91 76.66
C PRO A 170 -10.04 -5.64 77.69
N PRO A 171 -9.45 -6.48 78.55
CA PRO A 171 -10.21 -7.20 79.57
C PRO A 171 -10.94 -6.20 80.49
N PRO A 172 -12.13 -6.57 81.01
CA PRO A 172 -12.88 -5.69 81.89
C PRO A 172 -12.06 -5.35 83.15
N PRO A 173 -12.19 -4.13 83.69
CA PRO A 173 -11.46 -3.73 84.89
C PRO A 173 -11.80 -4.67 86.05
N ILE A 174 -10.75 -5.22 86.67
CA ILE A 174 -10.90 -6.10 87.84
C ILE A 174 -11.53 -5.29 88.98
N PRO A 175 -12.60 -5.80 89.63
CA PRO A 175 -13.18 -5.13 90.80
C PRO A 175 -12.13 -4.90 91.87
N GLN A 176 -11.90 -3.64 92.25
CA GLN A 176 -11.01 -3.33 93.36
C GLN A 176 -11.64 -3.86 94.66
N PRO A 177 -10.89 -4.60 95.50
CA PRO A 177 -11.42 -5.04 96.78
C PRO A 177 -11.76 -3.82 97.65
N PRO A 178 -12.84 -3.87 98.45
CA PRO A 178 -13.22 -2.76 99.31
C PRO A 178 -12.06 -2.44 100.27
N GLY A 179 -11.68 -1.17 100.33
CA GLY A 179 -10.54 -0.70 101.12
C GLY A 179 -10.69 -1.09 102.58
N GLY A 180 -9.84 -2.01 103.04
CA GLY A 180 -9.81 -2.41 104.44
C GLY A 180 -9.36 -1.23 105.31
N SER A 181 -10.25 -0.76 106.19
CA SER A 181 -9.93 0.26 107.18
C SER A 181 -8.75 -0.21 108.03
N ALA A 182 -7.64 0.52 107.99
CA ALA A 182 -6.55 0.32 108.93
C ALA A 182 -7.05 0.69 110.34
N ILE A 183 -7.21 -0.32 111.20
CA ILE A 183 -7.41 -0.12 112.63
C ILE A 183 -6.06 0.29 113.23
N TYR A 184 -6.05 1.41 113.93
CA TYR A 184 -4.97 1.91 114.78
C TYR A 184 -5.49 2.07 116.20
#